data_AF-A0A949IXD4-F1
#
_entry.id   AF-A0A949IXD4-F1
#
_cell.length_a   1.000
_cell.length_b   1.000
_cell.length_c   1.000
_cell.angle_alpha   90.00
_cell.angle_beta   90.00
_cell.angle_gamma   90.00
#
_symmetry.space_group_name_H-M   'P 1'
#
loop_
_entity.id
_entity.type
_entity.pdbx_description
1 polymer ?
#
loop_
_entity_poly.entity_id
_entity_poly.type
_entity_poly.pdbx_seq_one_letter_code
_entity_poly.pdbx_strand_id
1 'polypeptide(L)'
;RQQEISLSFPDALDMLLICVQGGIGIEAAINRIASTIAEHSETLAEELGILSAELGMLNDRKAAFQGFAMRVGSSGPARSFATAMLQAEQYGTSVSKAIRVLSDESREARMAAAEQKAASLPPKLTVPMILFFLPPLFVIILGPAFLSLPKGL
;
A
#
# COMPACT_ATOMS: atom_id res chain seq x y z
N ARG A 1 -11.35 -6.30 -2.88
CA ARG A 1 -11.09 -5.77 -4.25
C ARG A 1 -10.22 -4.51 -4.23
N GLN A 2 -10.71 -3.30 -3.96
CA GLN A 2 -9.90 -2.06 -4.06
C GLN A 2 -8.66 -2.03 -3.13
N GLN A 3 -8.79 -2.50 -1.89
CA GLN A 3 -7.66 -2.57 -0.95
C GLN A 3 -6.57 -3.54 -1.43
N GLU A 4 -6.97 -4.67 -2.01
CA GLU A 4 -6.06 -5.68 -2.56
C GLU A 4 -5.32 -5.16 -3.79
N ILE A 5 -6.03 -4.45 -4.68
CA ILE A 5 -5.42 -3.70 -5.78
C ILE A 5 -4.40 -2.70 -5.21
N SER A 6 -4.77 -1.89 -4.22
CA SER A 6 -3.87 -0.89 -3.64
C SER A 6 -2.61 -1.50 -3.00
N LEU A 7 -2.69 -2.72 -2.47
CA LEU A 7 -1.57 -3.43 -1.86
C LEU A 7 -0.65 -4.08 -2.91
N SER A 8 -1.22 -4.59 -4.00
CA SER A 8 -0.49 -5.29 -5.06
C SER A 8 0.03 -4.38 -6.18
N PHE A 9 -0.57 -3.20 -6.36
CA PHE A 9 -0.21 -2.26 -7.42
C PHE A 9 1.24 -1.73 -7.36
N PRO A 10 1.84 -1.47 -6.19
CA PRO A 10 3.25 -1.08 -6.11
C PRO A 10 4.21 -2.04 -6.81
N ASP A 11 3.97 -3.35 -6.69
CA ASP A 11 4.84 -4.36 -7.32
C ASP A 11 4.65 -4.34 -8.85
N ALA A 12 3.43 -4.10 -9.35
CA ALA A 12 3.17 -3.89 -10.77
C ALA A 12 3.79 -2.58 -11.30
N LEU A 13 3.81 -1.51 -10.51
CA LEU A 13 4.47 -0.23 -10.86
C LEU A 13 5.97 -0.42 -11.09
N ASP A 14 6.62 -1.17 -10.22
CA ASP A 14 8.06 -1.49 -10.37
C ASP A 14 8.33 -2.26 -11.67
N MET A 15 7.49 -3.25 -12.00
CA MET A 15 7.60 -4.00 -13.26
C MET A 15 7.35 -3.10 -14.49
N LEU A 16 6.36 -2.20 -14.41
CA LEU A 16 6.04 -1.23 -15.45
C LEU A 16 7.22 -0.28 -15.68
N LEU A 17 7.86 0.19 -14.60
CA LEU A 17 9.02 1.07 -14.66
C LEU A 17 10.17 0.42 -15.44
N ILE A 18 10.50 -0.85 -15.12
CA ILE A 18 11.56 -1.60 -15.80
C ILE A 18 11.25 -1.73 -17.29
N CYS A 19 10.02 -2.08 -17.65
CA CYS A 19 9.61 -2.22 -19.05
C CYS A 19 9.75 -0.89 -19.81
N VAL A 20 9.23 0.19 -19.23
CA VAL A 20 9.21 1.51 -19.87
C VAL A 20 10.61 2.13 -19.97
N GLN A 21 11.48 1.92 -18.97
CA GLN A 21 12.89 2.32 -19.05
C GLN A 21 13.66 1.53 -20.11
N GLY A 22 13.28 0.27 -20.33
CA GLY A 22 13.79 -0.58 -21.42
C GLY A 22 13.25 -0.22 -22.82
N GLY A 23 12.44 0.83 -22.95
CA GLY A 23 11.87 1.29 -24.22
C GLY A 23 10.60 0.55 -24.65
N ILE A 24 10.02 -0.29 -23.80
CA ILE A 24 8.72 -0.92 -24.09
C ILE A 24 7.62 0.13 -23.91
N GLY A 25 6.76 0.27 -24.92
CA GLY A 25 5.60 1.15 -24.86
C GLY A 25 4.65 0.77 -23.71
N ILE A 26 4.02 1.76 -23.08
CA ILE A 26 3.21 1.57 -21.86
C ILE A 26 2.09 0.54 -22.04
N GLU A 27 1.44 0.53 -23.20
CA GLU A 27 0.35 -0.39 -23.49
C GLU A 27 0.83 -1.85 -23.56
N ALA A 28 1.93 -2.09 -24.27
CA ALA A 28 2.55 -3.41 -24.34
C ALA A 28 3.06 -3.86 -22.96
N ALA A 29 3.58 -2.93 -22.16
CA ALA A 29 4.00 -3.21 -20.79
C ALA A 29 2.81 -3.61 -19.90
N ILE A 30 1.69 -2.89 -19.97
CA ILE A 30 0.46 -3.22 -19.23
C ILE A 30 -0.04 -4.60 -19.61
N ASN A 31 -0.13 -4.92 -20.91
CA ASN A 31 -0.57 -6.24 -21.39
C ASN A 31 0.31 -7.38 -20.83
N ARG A 32 1.64 -7.19 -20.89
CA ARG A 32 2.61 -8.16 -20.37
C ARG A 32 2.46 -8.34 -18.85
N ILE A 33 2.25 -7.26 -18.11
CA ILE A 33 2.19 -7.30 -16.64
C ILE A 33 0.84 -7.85 -16.16
N ALA A 34 -0.25 -7.65 -16.90
CA ALA A 34 -1.54 -8.24 -16.59
C ALA A 34 -1.46 -9.78 -16.49
N SER A 35 -0.72 -10.44 -17.39
CA SER A 35 -0.50 -11.89 -17.30
C SER A 35 0.50 -12.29 -16.21
N THR A 36 1.54 -11.48 -15.99
CA THR A 36 2.59 -11.77 -14.98
C THR A 36 2.07 -11.65 -13.55
N ILE A 37 1.22 -10.65 -13.27
CA ILE A 37 0.73 -10.38 -11.92
C ILE A 37 -0.38 -11.34 -11.48
N ALA A 38 -0.95 -12.12 -12.40
CA ALA A 38 -2.04 -13.06 -12.11
C ALA A 38 -1.66 -14.10 -11.05
N GLU A 39 -0.39 -14.48 -10.96
CA GLU A 39 0.12 -15.38 -9.92
C GLU A 39 0.10 -14.74 -8.51
N HIS A 40 0.15 -13.41 -8.42
CA HIS A 40 0.22 -12.67 -7.17
C HIS A 40 -1.11 -12.00 -6.78
N SER A 41 -1.90 -11.58 -7.76
CA SER A 41 -3.16 -10.86 -7.58
C SER A 41 -4.03 -11.03 -8.82
N GLU A 42 -4.93 -12.00 -8.78
CA GLU A 42 -5.93 -12.24 -9.84
C GLU A 42 -6.80 -10.99 -10.05
N THR A 43 -7.18 -10.32 -8.95
CA THR A 43 -7.95 -9.08 -8.99
C THR A 43 -7.24 -7.98 -9.79
N LEU A 44 -5.93 -7.78 -9.57
CA LEU A 44 -5.18 -6.75 -10.29
C LEU A 44 -4.94 -7.15 -11.75
N ALA A 45 -4.68 -8.44 -12.00
CA ALA A 45 -4.53 -8.96 -13.34
C ALA A 45 -5.79 -8.72 -14.18
N GLU A 46 -6.97 -8.95 -13.61
CA GLU A 46 -8.25 -8.68 -14.27
C GLU A 46 -8.39 -7.20 -14.64
N GLU A 47 -8.14 -6.27 -13.70
CA GLU A 47 -8.27 -4.83 -13.96
C GLU A 47 -7.25 -4.32 -14.99
N LEU A 48 -6.01 -4.80 -14.95
CA LEU A 48 -4.97 -4.48 -15.95
C LEU A 48 -5.28 -5.12 -17.32
N GLY A 49 -5.88 -6.31 -17.34
CA GLY A 49 -6.35 -6.96 -18.56
C GLY A 49 -7.45 -6.16 -19.24
N ILE A 50 -8.44 -5.68 -18.45
CA ILE A 50 -9.48 -4.78 -18.97
C ILE A 50 -8.87 -3.49 -19.50
N LEU A 51 -7.94 -2.85 -18.75
CA LEU A 51 -7.25 -1.65 -19.22
C LEU A 51 -6.47 -1.92 -20.52
N SER A 52 -5.78 -3.06 -20.62
CA SER A 52 -5.06 -3.43 -21.84
C SER A 52 -5.99 -3.60 -23.04
N ALA A 53 -7.14 -4.26 -22.84
CA ALA A 53 -8.14 -4.43 -23.88
C ALA A 53 -8.74 -3.09 -24.30
N GLU A 54 -9.06 -2.23 -23.33
CA GLU A 54 -9.54 -0.87 -23.56
C GLU A 54 -8.53 -0.04 -24.36
N LEU A 55 -7.23 -0.08 -24.02
CA LEU A 55 -6.19 0.63 -24.75
C LEU A 55 -6.00 0.13 -26.20
N GLY A 56 -6.17 -1.18 -26.43
CA GLY A 56 -6.05 -1.77 -27.77
C GLY A 56 -7.30 -1.62 -28.65
N MET A 57 -8.48 -1.43 -28.06
CA MET A 57 -9.76 -1.32 -28.78
C MET A 57 -10.26 0.12 -28.91
N LEU A 58 -9.97 1.00 -27.94
CA LEU A 58 -10.45 2.38 -27.95
C LEU A 58 -9.52 3.27 -28.77
N ASN A 59 -10.11 4.11 -29.62
CA ASN A 59 -9.38 5.21 -30.25
C ASN A 59 -8.96 6.28 -29.24
N ASP A 60 -9.64 6.36 -28.09
CA ASP A 60 -9.36 7.32 -27.02
C ASP A 60 -8.70 6.65 -25.81
N ARG A 61 -7.37 6.79 -25.73
CA ARG A 61 -6.54 6.31 -24.62
C ARG A 61 -6.91 6.96 -23.29
N LYS A 62 -7.40 8.21 -23.31
CA LYS A 62 -7.81 8.92 -22.08
C LYS A 62 -9.06 8.27 -21.51
N ALA A 63 -10.00 7.85 -22.34
CA ALA A 63 -11.18 7.13 -21.89
C ALA A 63 -10.80 5.81 -21.19
N ALA A 64 -9.82 5.05 -21.72
CA ALA A 64 -9.32 3.84 -21.09
C ALA A 64 -8.74 4.09 -19.69
N PHE A 65 -7.85 5.08 -19.55
CA PHE A 65 -7.27 5.42 -18.25
C PHE A 65 -8.31 5.99 -17.27
N GLN A 66 -9.30 6.75 -17.73
CA GLN A 66 -10.42 7.20 -16.90
C GLN A 66 -11.28 6.02 -16.41
N GLY A 67 -11.59 5.08 -17.30
CA GLY A 67 -12.33 3.85 -16.96
C GLY A 67 -11.61 3.05 -15.88
N PHE A 68 -10.31 2.79 -16.10
CA PHE A 68 -9.46 2.13 -15.11
C PHE A 68 -9.45 2.89 -13.78
N ALA A 69 -9.28 4.22 -13.81
CA ALA A 69 -9.30 5.05 -12.62
C ALA A 69 -10.61 4.92 -11.83
N MET A 70 -11.75 4.77 -12.51
CA MET A 70 -13.06 4.59 -11.87
C MET A 70 -13.21 3.20 -11.24
N ARG A 71 -12.62 2.15 -11.83
CA ARG A 71 -12.69 0.78 -11.32
C ARG A 71 -11.81 0.54 -10.10
N VAL A 72 -10.58 1.07 -10.10
CA VAL A 72 -9.59 0.82 -9.03
C VAL A 72 -9.86 1.58 -7.72
N GLY A 73 -10.82 2.50 -7.72
CA GLY A 73 -11.26 3.26 -6.54
C GLY A 73 -10.80 4.72 -6.54
N SER A 74 -11.22 5.46 -5.51
CA SER A 74 -11.00 6.91 -5.42
C SER A 74 -9.62 7.31 -4.91
N SER A 75 -8.83 6.37 -4.35
CA SER A 75 -7.51 6.63 -3.78
C SER A 75 -6.55 5.46 -3.99
N GLY A 76 -5.25 5.73 -3.81
CA GLY A 76 -4.20 4.72 -3.83
C GLY A 76 -3.35 4.72 -5.11
N PRO A 77 -2.30 3.89 -5.16
CA PRO A 77 -1.27 3.92 -6.21
C PRO A 77 -1.82 3.70 -7.62
N ALA A 78 -2.83 2.84 -7.76
CA ALA A 78 -3.49 2.57 -9.05
C ALA A 78 -4.21 3.80 -9.62
N ARG A 79 -4.90 4.56 -8.76
CA ARG A 79 -5.56 5.81 -9.15
C ARG A 79 -4.55 6.90 -9.50
N SER A 80 -3.46 7.00 -8.73
CA SER A 80 -2.37 7.94 -9.00
C SER A 80 -1.70 7.64 -10.34
N PHE A 81 -1.47 6.36 -10.66
CA PHE A 81 -0.99 5.93 -11.97
C PHE A 81 -1.93 6.33 -13.10
N ALA A 82 -3.22 6.02 -13.00
CA ALA A 82 -4.19 6.39 -14.01
C ALA A 82 -4.22 7.90 -14.28
N THR A 83 -4.16 8.69 -13.20
CA THR A 83 -4.10 10.16 -13.26
C THR A 83 -2.82 10.65 -13.94
N ALA A 84 -1.67 10.06 -13.61
CA ALA A 84 -0.39 10.39 -14.23
C ALA A 84 -0.39 10.04 -15.73
N MET A 85 -0.99 8.92 -16.12
CA MET A 85 -1.13 8.54 -17.54
C MET A 85 -2.06 9.50 -18.29
N LEU A 86 -3.16 9.94 -17.68
CA LEU A 86 -4.02 10.97 -18.26
C LEU A 86 -3.27 12.29 -18.49
N GLN A 87 -2.43 12.68 -17.52
CA GLN A 87 -1.58 13.87 -17.66
C GLN A 87 -0.53 13.70 -18.76
N ALA A 88 0.08 12.51 -18.88
CA ALA A 88 1.03 12.21 -19.94
C ALA A 88 0.38 12.27 -21.34
N GLU A 89 -0.81 11.70 -21.50
CA GLU A 89 -1.58 11.76 -22.76
C GLU A 89 -2.07 13.18 -23.09
N GLN A 90 -2.38 14.01 -22.09
CA GLN A 90 -2.88 15.37 -22.32
C GLN A 90 -1.77 16.39 -22.57
N TYR A 91 -0.68 16.32 -21.82
CA TYR A 91 0.36 17.35 -21.77
C TYR A 91 1.72 16.86 -22.28
N GLY A 92 1.83 15.60 -22.69
CA GLY A 92 3.09 15.02 -23.19
C GLY A 92 4.16 14.85 -22.12
N THR A 93 3.78 14.76 -20.84
CA THR A 93 4.75 14.53 -19.76
C THR A 93 5.38 13.15 -19.88
N SER A 94 6.64 13.02 -19.46
CA SER A 94 7.37 11.76 -19.56
C SER A 94 6.73 10.66 -18.71
N VAL A 95 6.21 9.61 -19.36
CA VAL A 95 5.65 8.41 -18.73
C VAL A 95 6.67 7.73 -17.83
N SER A 96 7.91 7.54 -18.31
CA SER A 96 8.98 6.91 -17.53
C SER A 96 9.29 7.68 -16.25
N LYS A 97 9.32 9.02 -16.33
CA LYS A 97 9.53 9.88 -15.16
C LYS A 97 8.36 9.78 -14.18
N ALA A 98 7.12 9.80 -14.68
CA ALA A 98 5.93 9.70 -13.86
C ALA A 98 5.87 8.36 -13.10
N ILE A 99 6.09 7.24 -13.78
CA ILE A 99 6.11 5.92 -13.14
C ILE A 99 7.25 5.81 -12.13
N ARG A 100 8.43 6.40 -12.41
CA ARG A 100 9.55 6.43 -11.46
C ARG A 100 9.15 7.11 -10.15
N VAL A 101 8.57 8.32 -10.24
CA VAL A 101 8.09 9.06 -9.07
C VAL A 101 7.07 8.24 -8.29
N LEU A 102 6.07 7.65 -8.98
CA LEU A 102 5.06 6.82 -8.30
C LEU A 102 5.63 5.55 -7.66
N SER A 103 6.67 4.96 -8.25
CA SER A 103 7.36 3.79 -7.70
C SER A 103 8.16 4.17 -6.45
N ASP A 104 8.88 5.29 -6.49
CA ASP A 104 9.62 5.84 -5.35
C ASP A 104 8.66 6.20 -4.20
N GLU A 105 7.56 6.91 -4.49
CA GLU A 105 6.51 7.24 -3.51
C GLU A 105 5.88 5.98 -2.90
N SER A 106 5.63 4.95 -3.69
CA SER A 106 5.06 3.70 -3.20
C SER A 106 6.03 2.94 -2.27
N ARG A 107 7.33 2.96 -2.58
CA ARG A 107 8.37 2.37 -1.72
C ARG A 107 8.49 3.14 -0.41
N GLU A 108 8.50 4.47 -0.46
CA GLU A 108 8.51 5.32 0.72
C GLU A 108 7.28 5.09 1.60
N ALA A 109 6.09 5.01 1.01
CA ALA A 109 4.85 4.73 1.73
C ALA A 109 4.89 3.37 2.46
N ARG A 110 5.46 2.33 1.83
CA ARG A 110 5.65 1.01 2.47
C ARG A 110 6.63 1.09 3.65
N MET A 111 7.71 1.86 3.52
CA MET A 111 8.67 2.06 4.61
C MET A 111 8.02 2.82 5.78
N ALA A 112 7.33 3.91 5.50
CA ALA A 112 6.61 4.70 6.51
C ALA A 112 5.58 3.85 7.26
N ALA A 113 4.86 2.97 6.57
CA ALA A 113 3.92 2.04 7.21
C ALA A 113 4.63 1.03 8.14
N ALA A 114 5.81 0.54 7.74
CA ALA A 114 6.62 -0.34 8.57
C ALA A 114 7.16 0.39 9.82
N GLU A 115 7.66 1.62 9.65
CA GLU A 115 8.12 2.47 10.75
C GLU A 115 6.99 2.78 11.74
N GLN A 116 5.80 3.14 11.23
CA GLN A 116 4.63 3.37 12.07
C GLN A 116 4.24 2.11 12.87
N LYS A 117 4.32 0.93 12.24
CA LYS A 117 4.06 -0.33 12.93
C LYS A 117 5.07 -0.57 14.04
N ALA A 118 6.37 -0.32 13.80
CA ALA A 118 7.44 -0.43 14.79
C ALA A 118 7.27 0.57 15.95
N ALA A 119 6.99 1.84 15.64
CA ALA A 119 6.74 2.88 16.63
C ALA A 119 5.50 2.61 17.50
N SER A 120 4.56 1.81 17.01
CA SER A 120 3.38 1.39 17.79
C SER A 120 3.65 0.23 18.77
N LEU A 121 4.83 -0.40 18.73
CA LEU A 121 5.16 -1.55 19.57
C LEU A 121 5.37 -1.19 21.06
N PRO A 122 6.11 -0.13 21.44
CA PRO A 122 6.39 0.14 22.84
C PRO A 122 5.12 0.34 23.70
N PRO A 123 4.12 1.15 23.29
CA PRO A 123 2.88 1.28 24.07
C PRO A 123 2.12 -0.04 24.23
N LYS A 124 2.13 -0.91 23.21
CA LYS A 124 1.46 -2.22 23.25
C LYS A 124 2.12 -3.20 24.22
N LEU A 125 3.43 -3.07 24.47
CA LEU A 125 4.19 -3.89 25.42
C LEU A 125 4.13 -3.32 26.84
N THR A 126 4.15 -1.99 26.99
CA THR A 126 4.14 -1.33 28.30
C THR A 126 2.84 -1.58 29.08
N VAL A 127 1.69 -1.61 28.40
CA VAL A 127 0.39 -1.79 29.08
C VAL A 127 0.28 -3.15 29.80
N PRO A 128 0.50 -4.31 29.15
CA PRO A 128 0.56 -5.60 29.84
C PRO A 128 1.63 -5.62 30.93
N MET A 129 2.82 -5.08 30.66
CA MET A 129 3.92 -5.07 31.62
C MET A 129 3.51 -4.38 32.93
N ILE A 130 2.94 -3.18 32.85
CA ILE A 130 2.45 -2.46 34.04
C ILE A 130 1.33 -3.26 34.73
N LEU A 131 0.38 -3.82 33.98
CA LEU A 131 -0.73 -4.60 34.54
C LEU A 131 -0.25 -5.82 35.33
N PHE A 132 0.85 -6.47 34.91
CA PHE A 132 1.40 -7.65 35.59
C PHE A 132 2.46 -7.33 36.64
N PHE A 133 3.20 -6.23 36.52
CA PHE A 133 4.21 -5.83 37.52
C PHE A 133 3.63 -5.04 38.70
N LEU A 134 2.66 -4.15 38.44
CA LEU A 134 2.14 -3.22 39.44
C LEU A 134 1.41 -3.93 40.60
N PRO A 135 0.53 -4.93 40.37
CA PRO A 135 -0.18 -5.59 41.47
C PRO A 135 0.74 -6.36 42.44
N PRO A 136 1.69 -7.19 41.99
CA PRO A 136 2.66 -7.83 42.89
C PRO A 136 3.50 -6.81 43.68
N LEU A 137 3.91 -5.70 43.05
CA LEU A 137 4.63 -4.62 43.73
C LEU A 137 3.80 -4.04 44.89
N PHE A 138 2.51 -3.79 44.69
CA PHE A 138 1.61 -3.34 45.75
C PHE A 138 1.49 -4.38 46.88
N VAL A 139 1.37 -5.67 46.55
CA VAL A 139 1.29 -6.74 47.55
C VAL A 139 2.55 -6.81 48.41
N ILE A 140 3.74 -6.68 47.80
CA ILE A 140 5.01 -6.72 48.53
C ILE A 140 5.18 -5.49 49.43
N ILE A 141 4.81 -4.30 48.95
CA ILE A 141 5.00 -3.05 49.67
C ILE A 141 3.95 -2.86 50.78
N LEU A 142 2.66 -3.07 50.46
CA LEU A 142 1.55 -2.85 51.41
C LEU A 142 1.23 -4.09 52.26
N GLY A 143 1.52 -5.30 51.76
CA GLY A 143 1.27 -6.56 52.47
C GLY A 143 1.80 -6.60 53.91
N PRO A 144 3.07 -6.25 54.19
CA PRO A 144 3.58 -6.25 55.56
C PRO A 144 2.91 -5.18 56.42
N ALA A 145 2.52 -4.01 55.87
CA ALA A 145 1.83 -2.97 56.62
C ALA A 145 0.45 -3.44 57.11
N PHE A 146 -0.28 -4.22 56.30
CA PHE A 146 -1.55 -4.83 56.72
C PHE A 146 -1.37 -5.94 57.75
N LEU A 147 -0.31 -6.74 57.65
CA LEU A 147 -0.01 -7.80 58.62
C LEU A 147 0.54 -7.26 59.95
N SER A 148 1.16 -6.08 59.92
CA SER A 148 1.75 -5.43 61.10
C SER A 148 0.74 -4.59 61.89
N LEU A 149 -0.52 -4.47 61.43
CA LEU A 149 -1.58 -3.85 62.20
C LEU A 149 -1.84 -4.69 63.48
N PRO A 150 -1.69 -4.10 64.67
CA PRO A 150 -2.02 -4.81 65.91
C PRO A 150 -3.50 -5.20 65.88
N LYS A 151 -3.78 -6.49 66.06
CA LYS A 151 -5.13 -6.98 66.37
C LYS A 151 -5.50 -6.46 67.76
N GLY A 152 -6.04 -5.25 67.84
CA GLY A 152 -6.35 -4.59 69.09
C GLY A 152 -7.33 -3.44 68.92
N LEU A 153 -8.61 -3.79 68.88
CA LEU A 153 -9.61 -3.22 69.78
C LEU A 153 -10.35 -4.37 70.45
#